data_AF-A0A7X2NNU6-F1
#
_entry.id   AF-A0A7X2NNU6-F1
#
_cell.length_a   1.000
_cell.length_b   1.000
_cell.length_c   1.000
_cell.angle_alpha   90.00
_cell.angle_beta   90.00
_cell.angle_gamma   90.00
#
_symmetry.space_group_name_H-M   'P 1'
#
loop_
_entity.id
_entity.type
_entity.pdbx_description
1 polymer ?
#
loop_
_entity_poly.entity_id
_entity_poly.type
_entity_poly.pdbx_seq_one_letter_code
_entity_poly.pdbx_strand_id
1 'polypeptide(L)'
;MEKLPDKIKRIDVMRIEYGKRKLCECRNPHYEIDYRNRLVTCEDCGAVIEPFEALYEIAKHYKRLEDQVQSLLEQRKEIANYKPHLVVIKNLEKMYRDNNYSMVPVCPKCGEAFDLKELVSWRNRKFLKPEN
;
A
#
# COMPACT_ATOMS: atom_id res chain seq x y z
N MET A 1 6.52 -30.19 -71.03
CA MET A 1 6.26 -29.63 -69.68
C MET A 1 6.66 -30.69 -68.68
N GLU A 2 7.78 -30.50 -67.99
CA GLU A 2 8.31 -31.46 -67.02
C GLU A 2 7.36 -31.60 -65.83
N LYS A 3 6.95 -32.84 -65.52
CA LYS A 3 6.17 -33.15 -64.32
C LYS A 3 7.11 -33.15 -63.12
N LEU A 4 6.85 -32.28 -62.16
CA LEU A 4 7.48 -32.33 -60.83
C LEU A 4 7.12 -33.67 -60.15
N PRO A 5 8.07 -34.32 -59.44
CA PRO A 5 7.85 -35.65 -58.87
C PRO A 5 6.91 -35.65 -57.65
N ASP A 6 6.11 -36.71 -57.53
CA ASP A 6 4.97 -36.92 -56.60
C ASP A 6 5.28 -36.99 -55.09
N LYS A 7 6.49 -36.63 -54.64
CA LYS A 7 6.88 -36.73 -53.22
C LYS A 7 7.60 -35.49 -52.71
N ILE A 8 6.88 -34.38 -52.67
CA ILE A 8 7.28 -33.22 -51.86
C ILE A 8 6.89 -33.52 -50.41
N LYS A 9 7.83 -34.03 -49.60
CA LYS A 9 7.67 -34.02 -48.14
C LYS A 9 8.04 -32.64 -47.63
N ARG A 10 7.03 -31.85 -47.27
CA ARG A 10 7.24 -30.57 -46.61
C ARG A 10 7.67 -30.84 -45.17
N ILE A 11 8.94 -30.63 -44.86
CA ILE A 11 9.47 -30.66 -43.50
C ILE A 11 9.54 -29.21 -43.05
N ASP A 12 8.49 -28.72 -42.39
CA ASP A 12 8.56 -27.47 -41.66
C ASP A 12 9.36 -27.75 -40.39
N VAL A 13 10.69 -27.61 -40.47
CA VAL A 13 11.63 -28.00 -39.39
C VAL A 13 11.36 -27.20 -38.11
N MET A 14 11.00 -25.91 -38.23
CA MET A 14 10.60 -25.07 -37.10
C MET A 14 10.02 -23.75 -37.62
N ARG A 15 8.94 -23.25 -37.01
CA ARG A 15 8.44 -21.88 -37.21
C ARG A 15 8.63 -21.10 -35.91
N ILE A 16 9.48 -20.09 -35.96
CA ILE A 16 9.75 -19.20 -34.81
C ILE A 16 8.87 -17.97 -34.94
N GLU A 17 8.03 -17.74 -33.92
CA GLU A 17 7.21 -16.54 -33.83
C GLU A 17 7.78 -15.62 -32.76
N TYR A 18 8.11 -14.40 -33.15
CA TYR A 18 8.58 -13.35 -32.25
C TYR A 18 7.42 -12.42 -31.88
N GLY A 19 7.42 -11.93 -30.63
CA GLY A 19 6.50 -10.88 -30.20
C GLY A 19 5.09 -11.34 -29.80
N LYS A 20 4.86 -12.63 -29.57
CA LYS A 20 3.63 -13.09 -28.90
C LYS A 20 3.59 -12.54 -27.47
N ARG A 21 2.40 -12.08 -27.04
CA ARG A 21 2.15 -11.66 -25.66
C ARG A 21 2.38 -12.82 -24.69
N LYS A 22 2.62 -12.50 -23.43
CA LYS A 22 2.69 -13.51 -22.37
C LYS A 22 1.40 -14.32 -22.34
N LEU A 23 1.51 -15.62 -22.13
CA LEU A 23 0.37 -16.52 -22.07
C LEU A 23 -0.54 -16.20 -20.86
N CYS A 24 0.04 -15.71 -19.77
CA CYS A 24 -0.68 -15.29 -18.59
C CYS A 24 -0.60 -13.76 -18.41
N GLU A 25 -1.78 -13.12 -18.30
CA GLU A 25 -1.95 -11.69 -17.97
C GLU A 25 -2.70 -11.49 -16.63
N CYS A 26 -2.82 -12.54 -15.82
CA CYS A 26 -3.50 -12.46 -14.52
C CYS A 26 -2.75 -11.52 -13.56
N ARG A 27 -3.50 -10.74 -12.78
CA ARG A 27 -2.94 -9.79 -11.82
C ARG A 27 -2.38 -10.47 -10.57
N ASN A 28 -3.00 -11.58 -10.15
CA ASN A 28 -2.61 -12.36 -8.98
C ASN A 28 -2.83 -13.86 -9.26
N PRO A 29 -2.04 -14.46 -10.15
CA PRO A 29 -2.23 -15.83 -10.61
C PRO A 29 -2.09 -16.84 -9.47
N HIS A 30 -2.98 -17.82 -9.43
CA HIS A 30 -2.81 -19.04 -8.64
C HIS A 30 -2.01 -20.07 -9.44
N TYR A 31 -0.93 -20.57 -8.87
CA TYR A 31 -0.02 -21.48 -9.55
C TYR A 31 -0.20 -22.91 -9.04
N GLU A 32 -0.38 -23.85 -9.98
CA GLU A 32 -0.26 -25.29 -9.75
C GLU A 32 1.11 -25.76 -10.24
N ILE A 33 1.81 -26.56 -9.43
CA ILE A 33 3.13 -27.10 -9.76
C ILE A 33 3.01 -28.59 -10.02
N ASP A 34 3.15 -29.00 -11.28
CA ASP A 34 3.35 -30.40 -11.64
C ASP A 34 4.83 -30.74 -11.53
N TYR A 35 5.22 -31.26 -10.37
CA TYR A 35 6.59 -31.66 -10.10
C TYR A 35 7.11 -32.76 -11.05
N ARG A 36 6.24 -33.68 -11.50
CA ARG A 36 6.64 -34.81 -12.33
C ARG A 36 7.00 -34.35 -13.74
N ASN A 37 6.17 -33.47 -14.31
CA ASN A 37 6.38 -32.92 -15.64
C ASN A 37 7.21 -31.63 -15.64
N ARG A 38 7.56 -31.11 -14.46
CA ARG A 38 8.29 -29.84 -14.26
C ARG A 38 7.59 -28.65 -14.90
N LEU A 39 6.26 -28.66 -14.83
CA LEU A 39 5.42 -27.60 -15.38
C LEU A 39 4.81 -26.79 -14.24
N VAL A 40 4.63 -25.49 -14.50
CA VAL A 40 3.84 -24.62 -13.67
C VAL A 40 2.68 -24.11 -14.51
N THR A 41 1.47 -24.20 -13.99
CA THR A 41 0.24 -23.75 -14.67
C THR A 41 -0.47 -22.71 -13.84
N CYS A 42 -1.06 -21.72 -14.50
CA CYS A 42 -1.98 -20.79 -13.86
C CYS A 42 -3.36 -21.45 -13.75
N GLU A 43 -3.91 -21.61 -12.55
CA GLU A 43 -5.25 -22.16 -12.34
C GLU A 43 -6.34 -21.20 -12.87
N ASP A 44 -6.06 -19.90 -12.90
CA ASP A 44 -7.06 -18.90 -13.30
C ASP A 44 -7.27 -18.84 -14.82
N CYS A 45 -6.22 -19.04 -15.61
CA CYS A 45 -6.27 -18.90 -17.08
C CYS A 45 -5.75 -20.13 -17.85
N GLY A 46 -5.27 -21.16 -17.16
CA GLY A 46 -4.75 -22.39 -17.76
C GLY A 46 -3.41 -22.24 -18.48
N ALA A 47 -2.78 -21.06 -18.43
CA ALA A 47 -1.51 -20.81 -19.10
C ALA A 47 -0.37 -21.63 -18.45
N VAL A 48 0.47 -22.25 -19.29
CA VAL A 48 1.74 -22.81 -18.84
C VAL A 48 2.74 -21.69 -18.67
N ILE A 49 3.31 -21.59 -17.47
CA ILE A 49 4.23 -20.54 -17.06
C ILE A 49 5.60 -21.17 -16.84
N GLU A 50 6.63 -20.43 -17.21
CA GLU A 50 8.01 -20.87 -17.00
C GLU A 50 8.30 -20.88 -15.47
N PRO A 51 8.90 -21.96 -14.92
CA PRO A 51 9.08 -22.11 -13.48
C PRO A 51 9.86 -20.97 -12.80
N PHE A 52 10.93 -20.46 -13.42
CA PHE A 52 11.68 -19.35 -12.85
C PHE A 52 10.86 -18.05 -12.84
N GLU A 53 10.10 -17.77 -13.91
CA GLU A 53 9.16 -16.65 -13.97
C GLU A 53 8.10 -16.72 -12.85
N ALA A 54 7.52 -17.90 -12.62
CA ALA A 54 6.56 -18.11 -11.53
C ALA A 54 7.19 -17.85 -10.16
N LEU A 55 8.38 -18.41 -9.90
CA LEU A 55 9.10 -18.19 -8.64
C LEU A 55 9.44 -16.70 -8.41
N TYR A 56 9.85 -16.00 -9.47
CA TYR A 56 10.16 -14.59 -9.40
C TYR A 56 8.93 -13.75 -9.05
N GLU A 57 7.79 -13.98 -9.71
CA GLU A 57 6.55 -13.25 -9.42
C GLU A 57 6.00 -13.57 -8.02
N ILE A 58 6.12 -14.82 -7.55
CA ILE A 58 5.79 -15.19 -6.17
C ILE A 58 6.65 -14.41 -5.17
N ALA A 59 7.98 -14.41 -5.34
CA ALA A 59 8.89 -13.70 -4.44
C ALA A 59 8.59 -12.18 -4.42
N LYS A 60 8.33 -11.60 -5.58
CA LYS A 60 7.95 -10.19 -5.74
C LYS A 60 6.61 -9.87 -5.08
N HIS A 61 5.64 -10.77 -5.16
CA HIS A 61 4.35 -10.63 -4.48
C HIS A 61 4.54 -10.57 -2.96
N TYR A 62 5.26 -11.52 -2.38
CA TYR A 62 5.53 -11.53 -0.94
C TYR A 62 6.32 -10.31 -0.47
N LYS A 63 7.28 -9.83 -1.27
CA LYS A 63 8.00 -8.60 -0.95
C LYS A 63 7.07 -7.39 -0.87
N ARG A 64 6.15 -7.25 -1.82
CA ARG A 64 5.13 -6.17 -1.80
C ARG A 64 4.23 -6.26 -0.57
N LEU A 65 3.81 -7.47 -0.19
CA LEU A 65 2.99 -7.68 1.01
C LEU A 65 3.76 -7.28 2.27
N GLU A 66 5.03 -7.68 2.39
CA GLU A 66 5.89 -7.31 3.51
C GLU A 66 6.02 -5.78 3.63
N ASP A 67 6.30 -5.10 2.52
CA ASP A 67 6.44 -3.64 2.48
C ASP A 67 5.12 -2.95 2.89
N GLN A 68 3.97 -3.48 2.46
CA GLN A 68 2.65 -2.98 2.88
C GLN A 68 2.41 -3.18 4.38
N VAL A 69 2.70 -4.36 4.91
CA VAL A 69 2.55 -4.66 6.34
C VAL A 69 3.43 -3.74 7.17
N GLN A 70 4.68 -3.54 6.75
CA GLN A 70 5.61 -2.64 7.42
C GLN A 70 5.07 -1.20 7.47
N SER A 71 4.58 -0.68 6.33
CA SER A 71 3.97 0.65 6.27
C SER A 71 2.74 0.78 7.19
N LEU A 72 1.89 -0.24 7.25
CA LEU A 72 0.72 -0.25 8.14
C LEU A 72 1.13 -0.24 9.62
N LEU A 73 2.17 -0.98 9.99
CA LEU A 73 2.70 -0.98 11.35
C LEU A 73 3.28 0.38 11.75
N GLU A 74 3.97 1.05 10.83
CA GLU A 74 4.48 2.41 11.02
C GLU A 74 3.35 3.42 11.20
N GLN A 75 2.36 3.42 10.31
CA GLN A 75 1.18 4.27 10.43
C GLN A 75 0.44 4.04 11.75
N ARG A 76 0.27 2.78 12.17
CA ARG A 76 -0.33 2.45 13.46
C ARG A 76 0.46 3.06 14.61
N LYS A 77 1.80 2.98 14.56
CA LYS A 77 2.68 3.56 15.58
C LYS A 77 2.55 5.08 15.61
N GLU A 78 2.46 5.73 14.46
CA GLU A 78 2.23 7.18 14.37
C GLU A 78 0.90 7.58 14.98
N ILE A 79 -0.20 6.90 14.61
CA ILE A 79 -1.54 7.17 15.15
C ILE A 79 -1.57 6.93 16.66
N ALA A 80 -0.96 5.85 17.15
CA ALA A 80 -0.92 5.56 18.58
C ALA A 80 -0.10 6.61 19.37
N ASN A 81 0.95 7.15 18.76
CA ASN A 81 1.76 8.21 19.36
C ASN A 81 1.18 9.62 19.14
N TYR A 82 0.20 9.76 18.24
CA TYR A 82 -0.40 11.04 17.93
C TYR A 82 -1.24 11.53 19.12
N LYS A 83 -0.87 12.70 19.63
CA LYS A 83 -1.51 13.34 20.78
C LYS A 83 -2.09 14.69 20.33
N PRO A 84 -3.36 14.74 19.85
CA PRO A 84 -3.95 15.94 19.25
C PRO A 84 -3.88 17.17 20.16
N HIS A 85 -4.12 16.98 21.46
CA HIS A 85 -4.09 18.05 22.46
C HIS A 85 -2.71 18.71 22.58
N LEU A 86 -1.60 17.97 22.40
CA LEU A 86 -0.25 18.56 22.41
C LEU A 86 0.00 19.41 21.18
N VAL A 87 -0.57 19.04 20.02
CA VAL A 87 -0.48 19.85 18.79
C VAL A 87 -1.21 21.18 19.00
N VAL A 88 -2.41 21.14 19.58
CA VAL A 88 -3.18 22.35 19.91
C VAL A 88 -2.41 23.25 20.87
N ILE A 89 -1.81 22.70 21.93
CA ILE A 89 -1.01 23.48 22.88
C ILE A 89 0.19 24.14 22.19
N LYS A 90 0.93 23.41 21.34
CA LYS A 90 2.05 23.97 20.57
C LYS A 90 1.61 25.10 19.63
N ASN A 91 0.45 24.96 18.99
CA ASN A 91 -0.09 26.00 18.13
C ASN A 91 -0.49 27.24 18.93
N LEU A 92 -1.13 27.05 20.10
CA LEU A 92 -1.47 28.15 21.00
C LEU A 92 -0.21 28.87 21.49
N GLU A 93 0.83 28.14 21.90
CA GLU A 93 2.12 28.71 22.30
C GLU A 93 2.72 29.56 21.17
N LYS A 94 2.72 29.02 19.94
CA LYS A 94 3.21 29.74 18.76
C LYS A 94 2.43 31.04 18.52
N MET A 95 1.10 30.98 18.52
CA MET A 95 0.26 32.17 18.34
C MET A 95 0.49 33.21 19.43
N TYR A 96 0.66 32.76 20.67
CA TYR A 96 0.90 33.65 21.81
C TYR A 96 2.24 34.38 21.68
N ARG A 97 3.29 33.68 21.23
CA ARG A 97 4.62 34.25 20.99
C ARG A 97 4.65 35.17 19.76
N ASP A 98 4.07 34.74 18.64
CA ASP A 98 4.14 35.47 17.37
C ASP A 98 3.42 36.83 17.45
N ASN A 99 2.41 36.95 18.31
CA ASN A 99 1.72 38.22 18.59
C ASN A 99 2.36 39.04 19.70
N ASN A 100 3.62 38.78 20.06
CA ASN A 100 4.35 39.48 21.12
C ASN A 100 3.56 39.56 22.44
N TYR A 101 2.86 38.49 22.79
CA TYR A 101 2.02 38.41 24.01
C TYR A 101 0.87 39.44 24.07
N SER A 102 0.54 40.11 22.97
CA SER A 102 -0.54 41.11 22.90
C SER A 102 -1.93 40.49 22.70
N MET A 103 -1.99 39.29 22.10
CA MET A 103 -3.23 38.55 21.91
C MET A 103 -3.33 37.40 22.90
N VAL A 104 -4.49 37.29 23.54
CA VAL A 104 -4.82 36.27 24.54
C VAL A 104 -5.91 35.33 24.01
N PRO A 105 -5.96 34.07 24.46
CA PRO A 105 -7.02 33.15 24.07
C PRO A 105 -8.38 33.60 24.61
N VAL A 106 -9.42 33.15 23.91
CA VAL A 106 -10.82 33.36 24.29
C VAL A 106 -11.43 32.03 24.70
N CYS A 107 -12.17 32.02 25.79
CA CYS A 107 -12.88 30.84 26.26
C CYS A 107 -13.97 30.46 25.26
N PRO A 108 -13.98 29.23 24.72
CA PRO A 108 -14.96 28.82 23.70
C PRO A 108 -16.38 28.64 24.25
N LYS A 109 -16.57 28.69 25.59
CA LYS A 109 -17.88 28.49 26.24
C LYS A 109 -18.59 29.81 26.59
N CYS A 110 -17.85 30.80 27.11
CA CYS A 110 -18.42 32.10 27.50
C CYS A 110 -18.02 33.25 26.55
N GLY A 111 -17.01 33.06 25.69
CA GLY A 111 -16.53 34.11 24.78
C GLY A 111 -15.64 35.17 25.43
N GLU A 112 -15.31 35.02 26.71
CA GLU A 112 -14.44 35.95 27.43
C GLU A 112 -12.95 35.62 27.20
N ALA A 113 -12.13 36.66 27.05
CA ALA A 113 -10.68 36.54 26.96
C ALA A 113 -10.06 36.25 28.33
N PHE A 114 -8.98 35.47 28.38
CA PHE A 114 -8.29 35.10 29.62
C PHE A 114 -6.78 34.98 29.42
N ASP A 115 -5.98 35.25 30.46
CA ASP A 115 -4.51 35.03 30.41
C ASP A 115 -4.23 33.52 30.56
N LEU A 116 -3.32 32.98 29.75
CA LEU A 116 -2.87 31.59 29.86
C LEU A 116 -2.34 31.23 31.26
N LYS A 117 -1.83 32.21 32.02
CA LYS A 117 -1.40 32.03 33.42
C LYS A 117 -2.52 31.61 34.36
N GLU A 118 -3.78 31.83 33.99
CA GLU A 118 -4.95 31.42 34.78
C GLU A 118 -5.18 29.89 34.73
N LEU A 119 -4.55 29.16 33.79
CA LEU A 119 -4.64 27.71 33.65
C LEU A 119 -3.78 26.97 34.71
N VAL A 120 -4.14 27.10 35.98
CA VAL A 120 -3.38 26.53 37.12
C VAL A 120 -3.93 25.20 37.65
N SER A 121 -5.16 24.82 37.28
CA SER A 121 -5.84 23.66 37.86
C SER A 121 -6.26 22.65 36.80
N TRP A 122 -6.16 21.37 37.16
CA TRP A 122 -6.51 20.24 36.29
C TRP A 122 -7.63 19.43 36.93
N ARG A 123 -8.59 18.97 36.10
CA ARG A 123 -9.62 18.02 36.52
C ARG A 123 -9.53 16.74 35.69
N ASN A 124 -9.93 15.63 36.30
CA ASN A 124 -9.94 14.34 35.60
C ASN A 124 -10.92 14.38 34.42
N ARG A 125 -10.51 13.83 33.28
CA ARG A 125 -11.27 13.79 32.03
C ARG A 125 -12.66 13.18 32.17
N LYS A 126 -12.88 12.28 33.14
CA LYS A 126 -14.20 11.69 33.42
C LYS A 126 -15.29 12.70 33.81
N PHE A 127 -14.89 13.89 34.25
CA PHE A 127 -15.80 14.98 34.59
C PHE A 127 -16.00 15.99 33.44
N LEU A 128 -15.36 15.77 32.29
CA LEU A 128 -15.56 16.59 31.11
C LEU A 128 -16.95 16.29 30.56
N LYS A 129 -17.85 17.29 30.56
CA LYS A 129 -19.17 17.14 29.95
C LYS A 129 -18.99 16.92 28.43
N PRO A 130 -19.68 15.93 27.83
CA PRO A 130 -19.65 15.75 26.38
C PRO A 130 -20.17 17.03 25.69
N GLU A 131 -19.58 17.35 24.54
CA GLU A 131 -20.10 18.39 23.66
C GLU A 131 -21.42 17.88 23.06
N ASN A 132 -22.49 18.69 23.18
CA ASN A 132 -23.78 18.43 22.52
C ASN A 132 -23.67 18.72 21.02
#